data_AF-W0RHJ9-F1
#
_entry.id   AF-W0RHJ9-F1
#
_cell.length_a   1.000
_cell.length_b   1.000
_cell.length_c   1.000
_cell.angle_alpha   90.00
_cell.angle_beta   90.00
_cell.angle_gamma   90.00
#
_symmetry.space_group_name_H-M   'P 1'
#
loop_
_entity.id
_entity.type
_entity.pdbx_description
1 polymer ?
#
loop_
_entity_poly.entity_id
_entity_poly.type
_entity_poly.pdbx_seq_one_letter_code
_entity_poly.pdbx_strand_id
1 'polypeptide(L)'
;MPGTFTIVTKKTGEGGVKHGTEVKRVQQLLYLAGYKGVIPDGGWGKKTTEAWQQYQADYGFFPTRPFVQGHDPEGKLLPLAEAAGVLVPLPGGANGASGVRAFFDTAQSTKLPYGWSDHGNGSMLTWGLALNGDVSWAICTKPGGSMTALFDMKVPVSSNCTSLANVLLSIWHAGNLHNAQYDASQASGGADDAKVLGRRYGYAALKGSPKRPAGVSTRAGLYTTVEEIQADTKPGQLYHFAFCDKTGFITHDTLLLDGEIYECTYTKSPACHRSDLESRWKQARSIGKYAIVYGPA
;
A
#
# COMPACT_ATOMS: atom_id res chain seq x y z
N MET A 1 8.19 -15.51 1.43
CA MET A 1 7.95 -14.62 0.28
C MET A 1 7.75 -13.22 0.84
N PRO A 2 8.71 -12.30 0.72
CA PRO A 2 8.46 -10.90 1.07
C PRO A 2 7.33 -10.39 0.17
N GLY A 3 6.34 -9.69 0.74
CA GLY A 3 5.27 -9.01 0.00
C GLY A 3 3.92 -9.75 -0.08
N THR A 4 3.87 -11.08 -0.04
CA THR A 4 2.59 -11.83 -0.09
C THR A 4 2.01 -12.13 1.29
N PHE A 5 0.78 -11.70 1.52
CA PHE A 5 0.02 -11.99 2.73
C PHE A 5 -0.82 -13.26 2.57
N THR A 6 -0.92 -14.03 3.65
CA THR A 6 -1.81 -15.19 3.73
C THR A 6 -2.72 -15.02 4.94
N ILE A 7 -4.03 -15.05 4.71
CA ILE A 7 -5.03 -14.89 5.77
C ILE A 7 -4.99 -16.10 6.72
N VAL A 8 -4.97 -17.31 6.14
CA VAL A 8 -4.94 -18.59 6.85
C VAL A 8 -3.95 -19.54 6.16
N THR A 9 -2.92 -20.01 6.87
CA THR A 9 -1.93 -20.97 6.33
C THR A 9 -2.29 -22.41 6.66
N LYS A 10 -3.04 -22.64 7.74
CA LYS A 10 -3.43 -23.98 8.20
C LYS A 10 -4.93 -24.08 8.36
N LYS A 11 -5.47 -25.29 8.27
CA LYS A 11 -6.89 -25.53 8.58
C LYS A 11 -7.26 -24.90 9.92
N THR A 12 -8.23 -23.98 9.90
CA THR A 12 -8.62 -23.16 11.05
C THR A 12 -10.10 -23.37 11.33
N GLY A 13 -10.44 -23.66 12.59
CA GLY A 13 -11.79 -24.03 13.02
C GLY A 13 -11.93 -25.48 13.47
N GLU A 14 -13.12 -26.06 13.34
CA GLU A 14 -13.38 -27.41 13.85
C GLU A 14 -12.50 -28.47 13.16
N GLY A 15 -11.83 -29.29 13.97
CA GLY A 15 -10.83 -30.26 13.50
C GLY A 15 -9.59 -29.62 12.88
N GLY A 16 -9.24 -28.39 13.27
CA GLY A 16 -8.03 -27.66 12.90
C GLY A 16 -7.52 -26.79 14.05
N VAL A 17 -6.78 -25.72 13.73
CA VAL A 17 -6.33 -24.73 14.72
C VAL A 17 -7.52 -23.92 15.21
N LYS A 18 -7.74 -23.90 16.53
CA LYS A 18 -8.85 -23.17 17.17
C LYS A 18 -8.41 -21.90 17.91
N HIS A 19 -7.11 -21.60 17.96
CA HIS A 19 -6.61 -20.39 18.62
C HIS A 19 -5.51 -19.69 17.82
N GLY A 20 -5.46 -18.35 17.89
CA GLY A 20 -4.34 -17.54 17.41
C GLY A 20 -4.71 -16.50 16.36
N THR A 21 -3.67 -15.92 15.72
CA THR A 21 -3.82 -14.79 14.79
C THR A 21 -4.67 -15.12 13.56
N GLU A 22 -4.54 -16.32 12.98
CA GLU A 22 -5.31 -16.70 11.78
C GLU A 22 -6.82 -16.82 12.08
N VAL A 23 -7.16 -17.41 13.24
CA VAL A 23 -8.54 -17.41 13.75
C VAL A 23 -9.04 -15.98 13.88
N LYS A 24 -8.23 -15.11 14.51
CA LYS A 24 -8.59 -13.71 14.71
C LYS A 24 -8.81 -12.97 13.39
N ARG A 25 -7.99 -13.21 12.36
CA ARG A 25 -8.18 -12.64 11.02
C ARG A 25 -9.51 -13.04 10.42
N VAL A 26 -9.85 -14.33 10.44
CA VAL A 26 -11.15 -14.81 9.93
C VAL A 26 -12.30 -14.16 10.69
N GLN A 27 -12.21 -14.08 12.02
CA GLN A 27 -13.22 -13.41 12.84
C GLN A 27 -13.35 -11.91 12.51
N GLN A 28 -12.23 -11.21 12.28
CA GLN A 28 -12.24 -9.80 11.87
C GLN A 28 -12.91 -9.62 10.51
N LEU A 29 -12.63 -10.49 9.54
CA LEU A 29 -13.28 -10.44 8.23
C LEU A 29 -14.78 -10.69 8.34
N LEU A 30 -15.20 -11.71 9.09
CA LEU A 30 -16.62 -11.99 9.35
C LEU A 30 -17.32 -10.80 10.02
N TYR A 31 -16.68 -10.20 11.03
CA TYR A 31 -17.23 -9.03 11.70
C TYR A 31 -17.38 -7.84 10.74
N LEU A 32 -16.34 -7.53 9.96
CA LEU A 32 -16.33 -6.43 8.99
C LEU A 32 -17.35 -6.64 7.87
N ALA A 33 -17.53 -7.89 7.43
CA ALA A 33 -18.55 -8.28 6.45
C ALA A 33 -19.99 -8.30 7.03
N GLY A 34 -20.17 -7.96 8.32
CA GLY A 34 -21.48 -7.78 8.94
C GLY A 34 -22.07 -9.01 9.63
N TYR A 35 -21.33 -10.11 9.74
CA TYR A 35 -21.78 -11.31 10.48
C TYR A 35 -21.72 -11.04 12.00
N LYS A 36 -22.84 -10.54 12.53
CA LYS A 36 -22.99 -10.09 13.92
C LYS A 36 -22.76 -11.22 14.92
N GLY A 37 -22.24 -10.85 16.10
CA GLY A 37 -22.03 -11.77 17.22
C GLY A 37 -20.66 -12.46 17.24
N VAL A 38 -19.87 -12.34 16.17
CA VAL A 38 -18.45 -12.69 16.17
C VAL A 38 -17.66 -11.68 16.98
N ILE A 39 -16.82 -12.17 17.90
CA ILE A 39 -15.86 -11.35 18.65
C ILE A 39 -14.47 -11.76 18.15
N PRO A 40 -13.67 -10.83 17.59
CA PRO A 40 -12.31 -11.13 17.13
C PRO A 40 -11.32 -11.32 18.29
N ASP A 41 -11.50 -12.36 19.10
CA ASP A 41 -10.68 -12.71 20.25
C ASP A 41 -9.55 -13.70 19.91
N GLY A 42 -9.59 -14.30 18.72
CA GLY A 42 -8.67 -15.34 18.30
C GLY A 42 -9.00 -16.73 18.82
N GLY A 43 -10.20 -16.97 19.37
CA GLY A 43 -10.70 -18.28 19.79
C GLY A 43 -11.87 -18.75 18.92
N TRP A 44 -11.74 -19.90 18.27
CA TRP A 44 -12.77 -20.47 17.41
C TRP A 44 -13.82 -21.22 18.24
N GLY A 45 -14.95 -20.58 18.48
CA GLY A 45 -16.09 -21.13 19.21
C GLY A 45 -17.38 -21.18 18.38
N LYS A 46 -18.48 -21.57 19.05
CA LYS A 46 -19.81 -21.74 18.45
C LYS A 46 -20.24 -20.55 17.57
N LYS A 47 -20.11 -19.32 18.06
CA LYS A 47 -20.49 -18.12 17.30
C LYS A 47 -19.65 -17.90 16.04
N THR A 48 -18.36 -18.24 16.07
CA THR A 48 -17.50 -18.15 14.88
C THR A 48 -17.89 -19.23 13.87
N THR A 49 -18.17 -20.45 14.33
CA THR A 49 -18.69 -21.54 13.49
C THR A 49 -20.01 -21.16 12.81
N GLU A 50 -20.98 -20.65 13.57
CA GLU A 50 -22.28 -20.22 13.05
C GLU A 50 -22.12 -19.10 12.01
N ALA A 51 -21.33 -18.06 12.30
CA ALA A 51 -21.08 -16.98 11.36
C ALA A 51 -20.37 -17.43 10.08
N TRP A 52 -19.38 -18.32 10.19
CA TRP A 52 -18.67 -18.88 9.04
C TRP A 52 -19.57 -19.77 8.18
N GLN A 53 -20.47 -20.55 8.78
CA GLN A 53 -21.43 -21.37 8.03
C GLN A 53 -22.53 -20.53 7.41
N GLN A 54 -22.99 -19.47 8.10
CA GLN A 54 -23.93 -18.51 7.54
C GLN A 54 -23.32 -17.81 6.31
N TYR A 55 -22.08 -17.32 6.42
CA TYR A 55 -21.34 -16.77 5.30
C TYR A 55 -21.29 -17.73 4.11
N GLN A 56 -20.95 -18.99 4.36
CA GLN A 56 -20.92 -19.99 3.30
C GLN A 56 -22.29 -20.18 2.64
N ALA A 57 -23.37 -20.21 3.42
CA ALA A 57 -24.72 -20.33 2.88
C ALA A 57 -25.11 -19.10 2.04
N ASP A 58 -24.82 -17.89 2.52
CA ASP A 58 -25.15 -16.62 1.84
C ASP A 58 -24.45 -16.49 0.49
N TYR A 59 -23.24 -17.04 0.36
CA TYR A 59 -22.45 -17.07 -0.87
C TYR A 59 -22.61 -18.36 -1.68
N GLY A 60 -23.52 -19.26 -1.31
CA GLY A 60 -23.82 -20.49 -2.06
C GLY A 60 -22.76 -21.59 -1.97
N PHE A 61 -21.86 -21.53 -0.98
CA PHE A 61 -20.84 -22.54 -0.74
C PHE A 61 -21.41 -23.76 0.02
N PHE A 62 -21.88 -24.76 -0.73
CA PHE A 62 -22.41 -26.01 -0.17
C PHE A 62 -21.50 -27.24 -0.43
N PRO A 63 -21.43 -28.20 0.51
CA PRO A 63 -21.97 -28.13 1.87
C PRO A 63 -21.17 -27.14 2.72
N THR A 64 -21.86 -26.44 3.63
CA THR A 64 -21.17 -25.56 4.60
C THR A 64 -20.27 -26.39 5.51
N ARG A 65 -19.12 -25.84 5.89
CA ARG A 65 -18.16 -26.53 6.77
C ARG A 65 -17.80 -25.66 7.97
N PRO A 66 -17.60 -26.24 9.17
CA PRO A 66 -17.28 -25.47 10.38
C PRO A 66 -15.79 -25.08 10.49
N PHE A 67 -15.09 -24.97 9.37
CA PHE A 67 -13.67 -24.63 9.28
C PHE A 67 -13.31 -23.98 7.95
N VAL A 68 -12.20 -23.25 7.94
CA VAL A 68 -11.50 -22.73 6.77
C VAL A 68 -10.32 -23.65 6.45
N GLN A 69 -10.12 -24.03 5.18
CA GLN A 69 -8.91 -24.75 4.78
C GLN A 69 -7.71 -23.80 4.66
N GLY A 70 -6.52 -24.27 5.00
CA GLY A 70 -5.29 -23.50 4.80
C GLY A 70 -5.09 -23.16 3.32
N HIS A 71 -4.65 -21.95 3.03
CA HIS A 71 -4.50 -21.39 1.68
C HIS A 71 -5.79 -21.30 0.86
N ASP A 72 -6.95 -21.61 1.45
CA ASP A 72 -8.26 -21.44 0.84
C ASP A 72 -8.44 -22.05 -0.56
N PRO A 73 -8.17 -23.35 -0.75
CA PRO A 73 -8.33 -24.03 -2.05
C PRO A 73 -9.77 -24.00 -2.60
N GLU A 74 -10.74 -23.64 -1.76
CA GLU A 74 -12.16 -23.57 -2.12
C GLU A 74 -12.60 -22.14 -2.49
N GLY A 75 -11.70 -21.16 -2.47
CA GLY A 75 -11.97 -19.78 -2.90
C GLY A 75 -12.95 -19.01 -2.02
N LYS A 76 -13.03 -19.35 -0.72
CA LYS A 76 -13.97 -18.78 0.23
C LYS A 76 -13.43 -17.54 0.95
N LEU A 77 -12.15 -17.21 0.88
CA LEU A 77 -11.58 -16.08 1.60
C LEU A 77 -11.58 -14.80 0.76
N LEU A 78 -11.50 -14.90 -0.57
CA LEU A 78 -11.52 -13.72 -1.43
C LEU A 78 -12.86 -12.97 -1.35
N PRO A 79 -14.04 -13.63 -1.52
CA PRO A 79 -15.33 -12.94 -1.40
C PRO A 79 -15.58 -12.39 0.01
N LEU A 80 -15.08 -13.10 1.04
CA LEU A 80 -15.18 -12.62 2.41
C LEU A 80 -14.31 -11.38 2.65
N ALA A 81 -13.09 -11.35 2.11
CA ALA A 81 -12.20 -10.19 2.22
C ALA A 81 -12.75 -8.98 1.43
N GLU A 82 -13.38 -9.22 0.28
CA GLU A 82 -14.09 -8.20 -0.49
C GLU A 82 -15.26 -7.64 0.31
N ALA A 83 -16.12 -8.49 0.87
CA ALA A 83 -17.25 -8.08 1.72
C ALA A 83 -16.80 -7.33 2.98
N ALA A 84 -15.63 -7.67 3.53
CA ALA A 84 -15.02 -6.99 4.66
C ALA A 84 -14.40 -5.62 4.29
N GLY A 85 -14.31 -5.29 3.00
CA GLY A 85 -13.74 -4.03 2.52
C GLY A 85 -12.24 -3.87 2.84
N VAL A 86 -11.49 -4.97 2.97
CA VAL A 86 -10.04 -4.95 3.29
C VAL A 86 -9.14 -4.99 2.05
N LEU A 87 -9.74 -5.16 0.87
CA LEU A 87 -9.03 -5.35 -0.39
C LEU A 87 -8.75 -4.02 -1.09
N VAL A 88 -7.60 -3.97 -1.75
CA VAL A 88 -7.23 -2.92 -2.70
C VAL A 88 -7.03 -3.59 -4.07
N PRO A 89 -7.82 -3.23 -5.10
CA PRO A 89 -7.65 -3.81 -6.42
C PRO A 89 -6.30 -3.39 -7.04
N LEU A 90 -5.60 -4.35 -7.62
CA LEU A 90 -4.38 -4.16 -8.40
C LEU A 90 -4.71 -4.25 -9.90
N PRO A 91 -3.87 -3.68 -10.78
CA PRO A 91 -4.16 -3.62 -12.22
C PRO A 91 -3.95 -4.95 -12.96
N GLY A 92 -4.15 -6.11 -12.30
CA GLY A 92 -4.22 -7.42 -12.95
C GLY A 92 -2.99 -7.81 -13.78
N GLY A 93 -1.78 -7.51 -13.29
CA GLY A 93 -0.52 -7.84 -13.99
C GLY A 93 -0.04 -6.77 -14.98
N ALA A 94 -0.80 -5.71 -15.24
CA ALA A 94 -0.27 -4.55 -15.96
C ALA A 94 0.85 -3.88 -15.15
N ASN A 95 1.96 -3.57 -15.82
CA ASN A 95 3.12 -2.90 -15.23
C ASN A 95 3.46 -1.61 -16.00
N GLY A 96 4.54 -0.93 -15.60
CA GLY A 96 4.94 0.33 -16.22
C GLY A 96 3.89 1.43 -16.07
N ALA A 97 3.84 2.34 -17.06
CA ALA A 97 2.98 3.54 -17.01
C ALA A 97 1.49 3.20 -17.00
N SER A 98 1.08 2.17 -17.77
CA SER A 98 -0.32 1.75 -17.81
C SER A 98 -0.77 1.14 -16.48
N GLY A 99 0.07 0.30 -15.85
CA GLY A 99 -0.20 -0.24 -14.51
C GLY A 99 -0.33 0.83 -13.45
N VAL A 100 0.61 1.79 -13.41
CA VAL A 100 0.58 2.93 -12.47
C VAL A 100 -0.70 3.75 -12.64
N ARG A 101 -1.05 4.12 -13.87
CA ARG A 101 -2.26 4.90 -14.15
C ARG A 101 -3.53 4.14 -13.79
N ALA A 102 -3.64 2.87 -14.20
CA ALA A 102 -4.82 2.05 -13.91
C ALA A 102 -5.07 1.89 -12.41
N PHE A 103 -4.02 1.62 -11.63
CA PHE A 103 -4.13 1.57 -10.17
C PHE A 103 -4.55 2.92 -9.60
N PHE A 104 -3.91 4.01 -10.05
CA PHE A 104 -4.17 5.33 -9.52
C PHE A 104 -5.61 5.79 -9.81
N ASP A 105 -6.08 5.62 -11.04
CA ASP A 105 -7.47 5.91 -11.43
C ASP A 105 -8.45 5.11 -10.58
N THR A 106 -8.13 3.84 -10.30
CA THR A 106 -8.93 3.01 -9.39
C THR A 106 -8.96 3.60 -7.98
N ALA A 107 -7.80 3.94 -7.40
CA ALA A 107 -7.69 4.55 -6.07
C ALA A 107 -8.45 5.90 -5.97
N GLN A 108 -8.46 6.69 -7.04
CA GLN A 108 -9.26 7.92 -7.11
C GLN A 108 -10.76 7.62 -7.15
N SER A 109 -11.19 6.69 -8.01
CA SER A 109 -12.60 6.35 -8.20
C SER A 109 -13.24 5.72 -6.97
N THR A 110 -12.49 4.88 -6.24
CA THR A 110 -12.91 4.24 -4.98
C THR A 110 -12.72 5.15 -3.78
N LYS A 111 -12.17 6.36 -3.98
CA LYS A 111 -11.87 7.35 -2.93
C LYS A 111 -11.05 6.75 -1.80
N LEU A 112 -9.98 6.00 -2.15
CA LEU A 112 -9.05 5.40 -1.21
C LEU A 112 -8.67 6.43 -0.12
N PRO A 113 -9.06 6.23 1.15
CA PRO A 113 -8.89 7.25 2.16
C PRO A 113 -7.42 7.42 2.54
N TYR A 114 -7.08 8.65 2.92
CA TYR A 114 -5.82 8.89 3.60
C TYR A 114 -5.86 8.26 4.99
N GLY A 115 -4.83 7.51 5.35
CA GLY A 115 -4.71 6.94 6.68
C GLY A 115 -3.27 6.66 7.08
N TRP A 116 -2.92 7.14 8.26
CA TRP A 116 -1.93 6.49 9.13
C TRP A 116 -2.75 5.67 10.11
N SER A 117 -2.32 4.46 10.50
CA SER A 117 -3.09 3.76 11.54
C SER A 117 -3.05 4.63 12.80
N ASP A 118 -4.21 5.12 13.21
CA ASP A 118 -4.38 6.33 14.01
C ASP A 118 -3.53 6.37 15.30
N HIS A 119 -3.17 7.58 15.74
CA HIS A 119 -2.79 7.85 17.14
C HIS A 119 -1.53 7.15 17.70
N GLY A 120 -0.41 7.20 16.97
CA GLY A 120 0.92 6.89 17.51
C GLY A 120 1.57 5.65 16.91
N ASN A 121 2.55 5.91 16.04
CA ASN A 121 3.63 5.01 15.62
C ASN A 121 3.28 3.77 14.78
N GLY A 122 2.11 3.70 14.16
CA GLY A 122 1.77 2.62 13.24
C GLY A 122 1.66 3.02 11.77
N SER A 123 2.43 2.36 10.91
CA SER A 123 2.28 2.36 9.46
C SER A 123 1.27 1.30 8.99
N MET A 124 0.23 1.68 8.24
CA MET A 124 -0.62 0.71 7.55
C MET A 124 0.21 -0.08 6.53
N LEU A 125 0.15 -1.40 6.60
CA LEU A 125 0.93 -2.26 5.71
C LEU A 125 0.02 -2.68 4.56
N THR A 126 0.52 -2.52 3.34
CA THR A 126 -0.15 -3.04 2.14
C THR A 126 0.63 -4.27 1.69
N TRP A 127 -0.07 -5.35 1.38
CA TRP A 127 0.55 -6.59 0.96
C TRP A 127 -0.08 -7.05 -0.34
N GLY A 128 0.66 -7.74 -1.20
CA GLY A 128 0.03 -8.55 -2.24
C GLY A 128 -0.78 -9.67 -1.57
N LEU A 129 -2.01 -9.89 -2.03
CA LEU A 129 -2.84 -11.01 -1.59
C LEU A 129 -2.95 -12.01 -2.75
N ALA A 130 -2.41 -13.21 -2.55
CA ALA A 130 -2.51 -14.28 -3.53
C ALA A 130 -3.44 -15.35 -2.98
N LEU A 131 -4.68 -15.38 -3.47
CA LEU A 131 -5.65 -16.43 -3.16
C LEU A 131 -5.95 -17.19 -4.45
N ASN A 132 -5.73 -18.51 -4.44
CA ASN A 132 -5.90 -19.37 -5.61
C ASN A 132 -5.15 -18.92 -6.88
N GLY A 133 -3.98 -18.30 -6.70
CA GLY A 133 -3.16 -17.81 -7.80
C GLY A 133 -3.59 -16.47 -8.38
N ASP A 134 -4.71 -15.89 -7.93
CA ASP A 134 -5.10 -14.53 -8.31
C ASP A 134 -4.19 -13.52 -7.60
N VAL A 135 -3.47 -12.72 -8.38
CA VAL A 135 -2.52 -11.68 -7.95
C VAL A 135 -3.05 -10.27 -8.19
N SER A 136 -4.35 -10.16 -8.48
CA SER A 136 -5.04 -8.89 -8.79
C SER A 136 -5.45 -8.11 -7.54
N TRP A 137 -5.01 -8.55 -6.35
CA TRP A 137 -5.43 -7.99 -5.09
C TRP A 137 -4.26 -7.66 -4.19
N ALA A 138 -4.41 -6.54 -3.50
CA ALA A 138 -3.65 -6.22 -2.31
C ALA A 138 -4.59 -6.21 -1.10
N ILE A 139 -3.99 -6.30 0.09
CA ILE A 139 -4.72 -6.28 1.36
C ILE A 139 -4.04 -5.34 2.34
N CYS A 140 -4.85 -4.55 3.04
CA CYS A 140 -4.37 -3.62 4.06
C CYS A 140 -4.43 -4.25 5.44
N THR A 141 -3.38 -4.07 6.24
CA THR A 141 -3.33 -4.51 7.64
C THR A 141 -2.77 -3.42 8.53
N LYS A 142 -3.05 -3.51 9.83
CA LYS A 142 -2.29 -2.82 10.87
C LYS A 142 -0.80 -3.21 10.83
N PRO A 143 0.08 -2.39 11.43
CA PRO A 143 1.48 -2.74 11.60
C PRO A 143 1.66 -4.12 12.24
N GLY A 144 2.60 -4.90 11.72
CA GLY A 144 2.94 -6.24 12.18
C GLY A 144 3.69 -7.02 11.11
N GLY A 145 4.34 -8.13 11.47
CA GLY A 145 4.85 -9.05 10.45
C GLY A 145 3.69 -9.72 9.71
N SER A 146 3.92 -10.28 8.53
CA SER A 146 2.89 -11.01 7.76
C SER A 146 2.22 -12.13 8.58
N MET A 147 2.90 -12.68 9.60
CA MET A 147 2.39 -13.69 10.51
C MET A 147 1.54 -13.15 11.67
N THR A 148 1.66 -11.86 12.01
CA THR A 148 1.01 -11.24 13.18
C THR A 148 0.06 -10.11 12.82
N ALA A 149 0.13 -9.58 11.59
CA ALA A 149 -0.68 -8.44 11.19
C ALA A 149 -2.18 -8.76 11.20
N LEU A 150 -2.97 -7.78 11.62
CA LEU A 150 -4.42 -7.85 11.80
C LEU A 150 -5.09 -6.73 11.00
N PHE A 151 -6.39 -6.82 10.76
CA PHE A 151 -7.12 -5.76 10.08
C PHE A 151 -7.44 -4.60 11.01
N ASP A 152 -7.55 -3.39 10.45
CA ASP A 152 -8.14 -2.28 11.16
C ASP A 152 -9.67 -2.39 11.10
N MET A 153 -10.30 -2.41 12.26
CA MET A 153 -11.75 -2.62 12.39
C MET A 153 -12.57 -1.34 12.16
N LYS A 154 -11.91 -0.18 12.05
CA LYS A 154 -12.53 1.13 11.83
C LYS A 154 -12.24 1.66 10.43
N VAL A 155 -11.00 1.51 9.97
CA VAL A 155 -10.55 1.97 8.65
C VAL A 155 -9.86 0.80 7.92
N PRO A 156 -10.63 -0.16 7.38
CA PRO A 156 -10.09 -1.43 6.87
C PRO A 156 -9.10 -1.28 5.71
N VAL A 157 -9.24 -0.21 4.93
CA VAL A 157 -8.37 0.16 3.82
C VAL A 157 -8.03 1.65 3.93
N SER A 158 -6.75 1.97 3.83
CA SER A 158 -6.24 3.34 3.71
C SER A 158 -4.82 3.36 3.17
N SER A 159 -4.37 4.52 2.72
CA SER A 159 -3.01 4.73 2.24
C SER A 159 -2.47 6.09 2.70
N ASN A 160 -1.15 6.23 2.71
CA ASN A 160 -0.44 7.49 2.91
C ASN A 160 0.60 7.67 1.80
N CYS A 161 1.33 8.78 1.84
CA CYS A 161 2.32 9.12 0.81
C CYS A 161 3.35 8.02 0.56
N THR A 162 3.96 7.48 1.64
CA THR A 162 4.98 6.43 1.54
C THR A 162 4.41 5.10 1.04
N SER A 163 3.26 4.64 1.56
CA SER A 163 2.64 3.39 1.08
C SER A 163 2.18 3.49 -0.37
N LEU A 164 1.56 4.60 -0.77
CA LEU A 164 1.15 4.81 -2.15
C LEU A 164 2.36 4.77 -3.09
N ALA A 165 3.40 5.54 -2.80
CA ALA A 165 4.61 5.57 -3.64
C ALA A 165 5.25 4.18 -3.75
N ASN A 166 5.24 3.40 -2.66
CA ASN A 166 5.82 2.06 -2.63
C ASN A 166 4.98 1.08 -3.47
N VAL A 167 3.66 1.13 -3.36
CA VAL A 167 2.74 0.34 -4.19
C VAL A 167 2.92 0.64 -5.67
N LEU A 168 2.95 1.93 -6.03
CA LEU A 168 3.08 2.35 -7.42
C LEU A 168 4.45 1.99 -8.02
N LEU A 169 5.56 2.11 -7.27
CA LEU A 169 6.87 1.61 -7.71
C LEU A 169 6.85 0.09 -7.91
N SER A 170 6.21 -0.65 -7.01
CA SER A 170 6.06 -2.11 -7.17
C SER A 170 5.27 -2.48 -8.43
N ILE A 171 4.18 -1.78 -8.70
CA ILE A 171 3.38 -1.96 -9.91
C ILE A 171 4.21 -1.61 -11.15
N TRP A 172 4.97 -0.52 -11.12
CA TRP A 172 5.86 -0.16 -12.22
C TRP A 172 6.83 -1.28 -12.57
N HIS A 173 7.49 -1.86 -11.58
CA HIS A 173 8.53 -2.86 -11.78
C HIS A 173 8.00 -4.27 -12.04
N ALA A 174 6.94 -4.69 -11.35
CA ALA A 174 6.50 -6.08 -11.33
C ALA A 174 5.00 -6.28 -11.63
N GLY A 175 4.23 -5.20 -11.78
CA GLY A 175 2.78 -5.23 -11.99
C GLY A 175 1.97 -5.71 -10.77
N ASN A 176 2.64 -5.98 -9.64
CA ASN A 176 2.04 -6.49 -8.41
C ASN A 176 2.95 -6.22 -7.19
N LEU A 177 2.53 -6.71 -6.02
CA LEU A 177 3.18 -6.52 -4.72
C LEU A 177 3.78 -7.84 -4.16
N HIS A 178 3.86 -8.89 -4.99
CA HIS A 178 4.26 -10.23 -4.54
C HIS A 178 5.78 -10.48 -4.63
N ASN A 179 6.49 -9.60 -5.34
CA ASN A 179 7.87 -9.80 -5.73
C ASN A 179 8.79 -8.84 -4.99
N ALA A 180 10.00 -9.30 -4.65
CA ALA A 180 11.07 -8.40 -4.26
C ALA A 180 11.31 -7.39 -5.40
N GLN A 181 11.59 -6.12 -5.12
CA GLN A 181 12.01 -5.54 -3.84
C GLN A 181 10.87 -4.98 -2.97
N TYR A 182 9.61 -5.38 -3.23
CA TYR A 182 8.47 -4.92 -2.43
C TYR A 182 8.59 -5.32 -0.96
N ASP A 183 8.32 -4.35 -0.09
CA ASP A 183 8.18 -4.53 1.35
C ASP A 183 6.96 -3.73 1.81
N ALA A 184 6.02 -4.40 2.48
CA ALA A 184 4.81 -3.78 3.01
C ALA A 184 5.11 -2.68 4.06
N SER A 185 6.30 -2.72 4.66
CA SER A 185 6.80 -1.74 5.61
C SER A 185 6.91 -0.35 4.99
N GLN A 186 6.32 0.63 5.70
CA GLN A 186 6.52 2.04 5.42
C GLN A 186 7.70 2.63 6.21
N ALA A 187 8.55 1.81 6.83
CA ALA A 187 9.74 2.29 7.57
C ALA A 187 10.80 2.98 6.69
N SER A 188 10.55 3.07 5.39
CA SER A 188 11.30 3.86 4.42
C SER A 188 10.85 5.33 4.46
N GLY A 189 11.55 6.14 5.25
CA GLY A 189 11.39 7.59 5.30
C GLY A 189 12.55 8.25 6.07
N GLY A 190 12.85 9.51 5.76
CA GLY A 190 13.77 10.35 6.53
C GLY A 190 14.99 10.92 5.78
N ALA A 191 15.96 11.41 6.55
CA ALA A 191 17.20 12.02 6.04
C ALA A 191 18.23 10.99 5.50
N ASP A 192 18.04 9.71 5.79
CA ASP A 192 18.98 8.66 5.43
C ASP A 192 18.79 8.25 3.95
N ASP A 193 19.82 8.50 3.14
CA ASP A 193 19.88 8.14 1.73
C ASP A 193 19.67 6.64 1.48
N ALA A 194 20.13 5.78 2.38
CA ALA A 194 19.97 4.33 2.25
C ALA A 194 18.51 3.87 2.46
N LYS A 195 17.67 4.71 3.09
CA LYS A 195 16.28 4.39 3.42
C LYS A 195 15.27 5.03 2.48
N VAL A 196 15.76 5.77 1.48
CA VAL A 196 14.90 6.39 0.48
C VAL A 196 14.23 5.33 -0.37
N LEU A 197 12.92 5.49 -0.56
CA LEU A 197 12.11 4.50 -1.24
C LEU A 197 12.61 4.19 -2.65
N GLY A 198 13.03 5.18 -3.46
CA GLY A 198 13.59 4.93 -4.79
C GLY A 198 14.79 3.97 -4.79
N ARG A 199 15.67 4.06 -3.79
CA ARG A 199 16.84 3.16 -3.66
C ARG A 199 16.43 1.71 -3.46
N ARG A 200 15.30 1.46 -2.79
CA ARG A 200 14.73 0.11 -2.62
C ARG A 200 14.43 -0.54 -3.96
N TYR A 201 14.18 0.24 -5.02
CA TYR A 201 13.87 -0.24 -6.38
C TYR A 201 15.05 -0.08 -7.35
N GLY A 202 16.26 0.14 -6.82
CA GLY A 202 17.47 0.31 -7.63
C GLY A 202 17.62 1.67 -8.31
N TYR A 203 16.76 2.65 -8.00
CA TYR A 203 16.90 3.98 -8.58
C TYR A 203 18.11 4.71 -8.02
N ALA A 204 18.81 5.44 -8.89
CA ALA A 204 19.91 6.31 -8.49
C ALA A 204 19.40 7.73 -8.23
N ALA A 205 20.04 8.44 -7.31
CA ALA A 205 19.82 9.87 -7.17
C ALA A 205 20.24 10.53 -8.49
N LEU A 206 19.38 11.40 -9.04
CA LEU A 206 19.74 12.18 -10.22
C LEU A 206 20.82 13.23 -9.87
N LYS A 207 21.30 13.97 -10.87
CA LYS A 207 22.37 14.96 -10.69
C LYS A 207 21.95 16.06 -9.71
N GLY A 208 20.72 16.56 -9.84
CA GLY A 208 20.21 17.65 -9.00
C GLY A 208 20.84 19.00 -9.36
N SER A 209 20.49 20.03 -8.59
CA SER A 209 20.91 21.41 -8.86
C SER A 209 22.43 21.58 -8.73
N PRO A 210 23.11 22.10 -9.76
CA PRO A 210 24.54 22.40 -9.70
C PRO A 210 24.84 23.61 -8.81
N LYS A 211 23.89 24.55 -8.69
CA LYS A 211 23.99 25.73 -7.84
C LYS A 211 22.89 25.68 -6.81
N ARG A 212 23.25 25.87 -5.54
CA ARG A 212 22.31 25.75 -4.42
C ARG A 212 22.36 27.02 -3.57
N PRO A 213 21.19 27.53 -3.10
CA PRO A 213 21.19 28.63 -2.15
C PRO A 213 21.96 28.27 -0.87
N ALA A 214 22.51 29.29 -0.19
CA ALA A 214 23.20 29.09 1.07
C ALA A 214 22.29 28.39 2.10
N GLY A 215 22.83 27.39 2.80
CA GLY A 215 22.10 26.63 3.82
C GLY A 215 21.13 25.58 3.27
N VAL A 216 21.12 25.34 1.94
CA VAL A 216 20.43 24.20 1.31
C VAL A 216 21.39 23.02 1.23
N SER A 217 20.88 21.83 1.56
CA SER A 217 21.61 20.57 1.58
C SER A 217 22.31 20.28 0.26
N THR A 218 23.48 19.65 0.35
CA THR A 218 24.29 19.15 -0.79
C THR A 218 23.93 17.73 -1.20
N ARG A 219 22.87 17.14 -0.62
CA ARG A 219 22.36 15.80 -0.93
C ARG A 219 22.19 15.58 -2.44
N ALA A 220 22.58 14.40 -2.94
CA ALA A 220 22.43 14.04 -4.35
C ALA A 220 20.95 14.01 -4.75
N GLY A 221 20.66 14.33 -6.02
CA GLY A 221 19.30 14.37 -6.53
C GLY A 221 18.42 15.50 -6.01
N LEU A 222 18.93 16.43 -5.19
CA LEU A 222 18.18 17.58 -4.71
C LEU A 222 18.06 18.66 -5.78
N TYR A 223 16.84 19.13 -6.01
CA TYR A 223 16.50 20.18 -6.97
C TYR A 223 16.00 21.46 -6.28
N THR A 224 16.31 22.60 -6.89
CA THR A 224 15.96 23.95 -6.42
C THR A 224 15.08 24.70 -7.40
N THR A 225 14.99 24.24 -8.66
CA THR A 225 14.01 24.73 -9.64
C THR A 225 13.30 23.59 -10.38
N VAL A 226 12.19 23.91 -11.07
CA VAL A 226 11.42 22.93 -11.84
C VAL A 226 12.06 22.63 -13.20
N GLU A 227 12.69 23.63 -13.80
CA GLU A 227 13.36 23.51 -15.10
C GLU A 227 14.51 22.51 -15.04
N GLU A 228 15.24 22.47 -13.91
CA GLU A 228 16.28 21.47 -13.68
C GLU A 228 15.69 20.06 -13.57
N ILE A 229 14.53 19.89 -12.93
CA ILE A 229 13.83 18.60 -12.85
C ILE A 229 13.38 18.16 -14.25
N GLN A 230 12.79 19.07 -15.02
CA GLN A 230 12.34 18.79 -16.40
C GLN A 230 13.52 18.43 -17.31
N ALA A 231 14.68 19.08 -17.15
CA ALA A 231 15.88 18.79 -17.94
C ALA A 231 16.48 17.41 -17.65
N ASP A 232 16.38 16.93 -16.40
CA ASP A 232 16.97 15.66 -15.96
C ASP A 232 15.96 14.49 -15.98
N THR A 233 14.71 14.72 -16.38
CA THR A 233 13.66 13.69 -16.50
C THR A 233 13.23 13.47 -17.95
N LYS A 234 12.73 12.27 -18.25
CA LYS A 234 12.36 11.82 -19.61
C LYS A 234 10.91 11.36 -19.66
N PRO A 235 10.18 11.64 -20.75
CA PRO A 235 8.86 11.05 -20.99
C PRO A 235 8.91 9.51 -20.97
N GLY A 236 7.86 8.89 -20.48
CA GLY A 236 7.69 7.45 -20.36
C GLY A 236 8.51 6.82 -19.23
N GLN A 237 9.16 7.59 -18.37
CA GLN A 237 9.90 7.09 -17.21
C GLN A 237 9.24 7.49 -15.90
N LEU A 238 9.28 6.57 -14.93
CA LEU A 238 8.84 6.82 -13.57
C LEU A 238 10.03 7.24 -12.70
N TYR A 239 9.81 8.26 -11.88
CA TYR A 239 10.78 8.74 -10.90
C TYR A 239 10.18 8.67 -9.51
N HIS A 240 10.99 8.29 -8.53
CA HIS A 240 10.67 8.57 -7.13
C HIS A 240 10.93 10.05 -6.88
N PHE A 241 9.86 10.80 -6.63
CA PHE A 241 9.88 12.24 -6.45
C PHE A 241 9.45 12.55 -5.02
N ALA A 242 10.34 13.09 -4.21
CA ALA A 242 10.05 13.34 -2.80
C ALA A 242 10.24 14.81 -2.44
N PHE A 243 9.24 15.44 -1.83
CA PHE A 243 9.42 16.79 -1.29
C PHE A 243 10.22 16.75 0.00
N CYS A 244 11.19 17.64 0.12
CA CYS A 244 12.06 17.74 1.29
C CYS A 244 12.14 19.18 1.82
N ASP A 245 12.64 19.32 3.04
CA ASP A 245 13.04 20.63 3.55
C ASP A 245 14.45 21.04 3.08
N LYS A 246 14.92 22.21 3.50
CA LYS A 246 16.27 22.71 3.13
C LYS A 246 17.41 21.79 3.57
N THR A 247 17.21 20.95 4.59
CA THR A 247 18.22 19.99 5.07
C THR A 247 18.28 18.74 4.21
N GLY A 248 17.34 18.59 3.27
CA GLY A 248 17.17 17.39 2.46
C GLY A 248 16.39 16.30 3.19
N PHE A 249 15.77 16.58 4.34
CA PHE A 249 14.89 15.62 5.01
C PHE A 249 13.60 15.46 4.21
N ILE A 250 13.30 14.22 3.78
CA ILE A 250 12.08 13.90 3.02
C ILE A 250 10.87 14.04 3.93
N THR A 251 9.90 14.85 3.50
CA THR A 251 8.66 15.11 4.22
C THR A 251 7.42 14.58 3.52
N HIS A 252 7.52 14.20 2.24
CA HIS A 252 6.40 13.67 1.47
C HIS A 252 6.89 12.86 0.26
N ASP A 253 6.59 11.56 0.24
CA ASP A 253 6.88 10.68 -0.89
C ASP A 253 5.79 10.77 -1.96
N THR A 254 6.20 10.92 -3.21
CA THR A 254 5.33 10.93 -4.39
C THR A 254 6.04 10.24 -5.55
N LEU A 255 5.39 10.17 -6.71
CA LEU A 255 6.03 9.76 -7.96
C LEU A 255 5.82 10.79 -9.05
N LEU A 256 6.79 10.91 -9.94
CA LEU A 256 6.71 11.75 -11.13
C LEU A 256 6.71 10.86 -12.38
N LEU A 257 5.71 11.04 -13.24
CA LEU A 257 5.57 10.34 -14.53
C LEU A 257 4.96 11.30 -15.55
N ASP A 258 5.64 11.52 -16.67
CA ASP A 258 5.16 12.39 -17.77
C ASP A 258 4.76 13.81 -17.32
N GLY A 259 5.52 14.40 -16.40
CA GLY A 259 5.24 15.74 -15.86
C GLY A 259 4.12 15.78 -14.82
N GLU A 260 3.47 14.67 -14.52
CA GLU A 260 2.45 14.57 -13.48
C GLU A 260 3.02 13.99 -12.18
N ILE A 261 2.67 14.62 -11.05
CA ILE A 261 2.97 14.13 -9.71
C ILE A 261 1.78 13.31 -9.20
N TYR A 262 2.03 12.06 -8.82
CA TYR A 262 1.08 11.12 -8.24
C TYR A 262 1.30 11.08 -6.73
N GLU A 263 0.33 11.54 -5.95
CA GLU A 263 0.48 11.67 -4.49
C GLU A 263 -0.80 11.34 -3.70
N CYS A 264 -0.63 11.02 -2.42
CA CYS A 264 -1.72 10.79 -1.46
C CYS A 264 -1.53 11.70 -0.24
N THR A 265 -2.52 12.56 0.05
CA THR A 265 -2.46 13.54 1.14
C THR A 265 -3.76 13.62 1.92
N TYR A 266 -3.68 14.00 3.20
CA TYR A 266 -4.83 14.24 4.06
C TYR A 266 -5.56 15.55 3.75
N THR A 267 -4.92 16.47 3.03
CA THR A 267 -5.45 17.82 2.76
C THR A 267 -6.36 17.91 1.53
N LYS A 268 -6.60 16.80 0.83
CA LYS A 268 -7.44 16.75 -0.38
C LYS A 268 -8.46 15.62 -0.32
N SER A 269 -9.54 15.79 -1.06
CA SER A 269 -10.57 14.78 -1.29
C SER A 269 -10.86 14.69 -2.79
N PRO A 270 -10.61 13.54 -3.46
CA PRO A 270 -10.02 12.31 -2.91
C PRO A 270 -8.57 12.52 -2.43
N ALA A 271 -8.14 11.67 -1.48
CA ALA A 271 -6.80 11.75 -0.92
C ALA A 271 -5.71 11.50 -1.97
N CYS A 272 -5.92 10.49 -2.81
CA CYS A 272 -5.10 10.21 -3.99
C CYS A 272 -5.46 11.19 -5.11
N HIS A 273 -4.48 11.95 -5.59
CA HIS A 273 -4.68 12.91 -6.66
C HIS A 273 -3.41 13.18 -7.47
N ARG A 274 -3.60 13.63 -8.70
CA ARG A 274 -2.53 14.08 -9.59
C ARG A 274 -2.44 15.60 -9.58
N SER A 275 -1.23 16.11 -9.74
CA SER A 275 -0.98 17.52 -9.98
C SER A 275 0.09 17.66 -11.05
N ASP A 276 -0.03 18.68 -11.91
CA ASP A 276 1.05 19.08 -12.80
C ASP A 276 2.31 19.49 -12.00
N LEU A 277 3.49 19.12 -12.48
CA LEU A 277 4.78 19.36 -11.83
C LEU A 277 5.01 20.85 -11.57
N GLU A 278 4.77 21.74 -12.53
CA GLU A 278 5.04 23.18 -12.37
C GLU A 278 4.13 23.81 -11.32
N SER A 279 2.83 23.53 -11.41
CA SER A 279 1.84 24.02 -10.47
C SER A 279 2.14 23.56 -9.05
N ARG A 280 2.42 22.25 -8.90
CA ARG A 280 2.71 21.66 -7.59
C ARG A 280 4.05 22.10 -7.03
N TRP A 281 5.05 22.32 -7.89
CA TRP A 281 6.35 22.87 -7.53
C TRP A 281 6.22 24.29 -6.97
N LYS A 282 5.46 25.16 -7.65
CA LYS A 282 5.19 26.53 -7.19
C LYS A 282 4.58 26.54 -5.78
N GLN A 283 3.62 25.65 -5.52
CA GLN A 283 3.03 25.49 -4.18
C GLN A 283 4.06 24.99 -3.15
N ALA A 284 4.93 24.05 -3.52
CA ALA A 284 5.95 23.55 -2.61
C ALA A 284 6.99 24.64 -2.28
N ARG A 285 7.43 25.42 -3.28
CA ARG A 285 8.37 26.53 -3.11
C ARG A 285 7.83 27.65 -2.23
N SER A 286 6.53 27.96 -2.29
CA SER A 286 5.92 29.01 -1.46
C SER A 286 5.99 28.70 0.04
N ILE A 287 6.21 27.43 0.42
CA ILE A 287 6.41 26.99 1.80
C ILE A 287 7.85 26.49 2.04
N GLY A 288 8.80 26.89 1.20
CA GLY A 288 10.23 26.62 1.38
C GLY A 288 10.66 25.16 1.18
N LYS A 289 9.88 24.36 0.45
CA LYS A 289 10.19 22.94 0.17
C LYS A 289 10.99 22.78 -1.12
N TYR A 290 11.87 21.79 -1.14
CA TYR A 290 12.67 21.37 -2.30
C TYR A 290 12.17 19.98 -2.74
N ALA A 291 12.76 19.39 -3.77
CA ALA A 291 12.55 17.97 -4.07
C ALA A 291 13.87 17.22 -4.18
N ILE A 292 13.80 15.93 -3.92
CA ILE A 292 14.83 14.96 -4.25
C ILE A 292 14.23 14.00 -5.27
N VAL A 293 14.94 13.75 -6.35
CA VAL A 293 14.50 12.88 -7.43
C VAL A 293 15.47 11.72 -7.59
N TYR A 294 14.92 10.51 -7.57
CA TYR A 294 15.62 9.28 -7.91
C TYR A 294 14.95 8.68 -9.16
N GLY A 295 15.76 8.18 -10.08
CA GLY A 295 15.26 7.63 -11.34
C GLY A 295 16.03 6.40 -11.81
N PRO A 296 15.60 5.80 -12.93
CA PRO A 296 16.39 4.78 -13.62
C PRO A 296 17.76 5.36 -14.02
N ALA A 297 18.77 4.50 -14.04
CA ALA A 297 20.13 4.84 -14.49
C ALA A 297 20.17 5.15 -15.99
#